data_AF-A0A974CGP4-F1
#
_entry.id   AF-A0A974CGP4-F1
#
_cell.length_a   1.000
_cell.length_b   1.000
_cell.length_c   1.000
_cell.angle_alpha   90.00
_cell.angle_beta   90.00
_cell.angle_gamma   90.00
#
_symmetry.space_group_name_H-M   'P 1'
#
loop_
_entity.id
_entity.type
_entity.pdbx_description
1 polymer ?
#
loop_
_entity_poly.entity_id
_entity_poly.type
_entity_poly.pdbx_seq_one_letter_code
_entity_poly.pdbx_strand_id
1 'polypeptide(L)'
;MAPYTASSMLSTEHSHKAQGIRKIRKPVVEKMRRDRINSSIEQLRMLLEKEFEQHHLPSKPEKADILEVAVSFLQQQMASKYAQSSSPAYMEGHSRCLQDSQHFFSLQKHSELPEKLLQNFHDDVTACPSVSPFYQNPAKCTTPEANKVLWRPW
;
A
#
# COMPACT_ATOMS: atom_id res chain seq x y z
N MET A 1 35.86 22.24 57.59
CA MET A 1 34.42 22.46 57.38
C MET A 1 34.19 22.52 55.88
N ALA A 2 33.45 21.59 55.29
CA ALA A 2 33.06 21.63 53.88
C ALA A 2 31.53 21.70 53.79
N PRO A 3 30.94 22.57 52.95
CA PRO A 3 29.50 22.80 52.93
C PRO A 3 28.78 21.70 52.15
N TYR A 4 27.60 21.33 52.62
CA TYR A 4 26.67 20.43 51.94
C TYR A 4 25.97 21.19 50.81
N THR A 5 25.99 20.63 49.60
CA THR A 5 25.29 21.19 48.43
C THR A 5 23.84 20.68 48.40
N ALA A 6 22.90 21.58 48.64
CA ALA A 6 21.46 21.33 48.55
C ALA A 6 20.95 21.31 47.08
N SER A 7 21.52 20.46 46.22
CA SER A 7 21.13 20.39 44.79
C SER A 7 20.21 19.22 44.43
N SER A 8 19.81 18.37 45.37
CA SER A 8 19.07 17.13 45.04
C SER A 8 17.53 17.25 44.97
N MET A 9 16.95 18.44 45.15
CA MET A 9 15.47 18.59 45.23
C MET A 9 14.81 19.20 43.98
N LEU A 10 15.56 19.61 42.95
CA LEU A 10 15.01 20.28 41.75
C LEU A 10 14.95 19.40 40.49
N SER A 11 15.54 18.20 40.51
CA SER A 11 15.62 17.33 39.33
C SER A 11 14.42 16.38 39.15
N THR A 12 13.59 16.20 40.18
CA THR A 12 12.46 15.26 40.14
C THR A 12 11.23 15.86 39.43
N GLU A 13 10.95 17.14 39.62
CA GLU A 13 9.74 17.81 39.08
C GLU A 13 9.71 17.91 37.54
N HIS A 14 10.87 18.04 36.89
CA HIS A 14 10.94 18.16 35.43
C HIS A 14 10.74 16.82 34.70
N SER A 15 11.11 15.70 35.34
CA SER A 15 10.97 14.36 34.76
C SER A 15 9.51 13.91 34.71
N HIS A 16 8.73 14.19 35.76
CA HIS A 16 7.31 13.82 35.83
C HIS A 16 6.43 14.64 34.86
N LYS A 17 6.72 15.94 34.68
CA LYS A 17 6.02 16.77 33.67
C LYS A 17 6.30 16.31 32.24
N ALA A 18 7.55 16.04 31.88
CA ALA A 18 7.91 15.56 30.54
C ALA A 18 7.29 14.18 30.23
N GLN A 19 7.20 13.29 31.22
CA GLN A 19 6.52 12.00 31.09
C GLN A 19 5.00 12.15 30.96
N GLY A 20 4.36 13.03 31.73
CA GLY A 20 2.94 13.33 31.62
C GLY A 20 2.57 13.92 30.26
N ILE A 21 3.37 14.86 29.75
CA ILE A 21 3.19 15.46 28.43
C ILE A 21 3.38 14.43 27.30
N ARG A 22 4.36 13.51 27.42
CA ARG A 22 4.51 12.38 26.48
C ARG A 22 3.34 11.40 26.56
N LYS A 23 2.79 11.15 27.75
CA LYS A 23 1.59 10.33 27.98
C LYS A 23 0.30 10.98 27.46
N ILE A 24 0.24 12.32 27.34
CA ILE A 24 -0.91 13.08 26.81
C ILE A 24 -0.79 13.36 25.30
N ARG A 25 0.41 13.47 24.74
CA ARG A 25 0.61 13.70 23.29
C ARG A 25 0.37 12.45 22.43
N LYS A 26 0.74 11.26 22.92
CA LYS A 26 0.43 9.98 22.25
C LYS A 26 -1.08 9.75 22.04
N PRO A 27 -1.98 10.01 23.01
CA PRO A 27 -3.42 9.83 22.79
C PRO A 27 -4.03 10.88 21.86
N VAL A 28 -3.49 12.10 21.76
CA VAL A 28 -4.00 13.10 20.81
C VAL A 28 -3.68 12.73 19.36
N VAL A 29 -2.43 12.34 19.08
CA VAL A 29 -2.03 11.92 17.72
C VAL A 29 -2.77 10.65 17.29
N GLU A 30 -2.89 9.68 18.19
CA GLU A 30 -3.65 8.46 17.90
C GLU A 30 -5.15 8.75 17.71
N LYS A 31 -5.73 9.68 18.47
CA LYS A 31 -7.09 10.16 18.23
C LYS A 31 -7.23 10.75 16.84
N MET A 32 -6.32 11.65 16.42
CA MET A 32 -6.34 12.22 15.06
C MET A 32 -6.22 11.16 13.97
N ARG A 33 -5.38 10.13 14.20
CA ARG A 33 -5.26 9.00 13.26
C ARG A 33 -6.57 8.23 13.16
N ARG A 34 -7.21 7.91 14.29
CA ARG A 34 -8.50 7.22 14.35
C ARG A 34 -9.60 8.04 13.68
N ASP A 35 -9.65 9.33 13.96
CA ASP A 35 -10.62 10.25 13.36
C ASP A 35 -10.45 10.31 11.84
N ARG A 36 -9.20 10.39 11.35
CA ARG A 36 -8.90 10.33 9.91
C ARG A 36 -9.37 9.02 9.28
N ILE A 37 -9.06 7.88 9.91
CA ILE A 37 -9.48 6.56 9.42
C ILE A 37 -11.01 6.47 9.37
N ASN A 38 -11.69 6.87 10.44
CA ASN A 38 -13.14 6.85 10.51
C ASN A 38 -13.78 7.75 9.45
N SER A 39 -13.21 8.95 9.23
CA SER A 39 -13.66 9.86 8.17
C SER A 39 -13.51 9.23 6.79
N SER A 40 -12.37 8.57 6.51
CA SER A 40 -12.18 7.90 5.21
C SER A 40 -13.11 6.70 5.02
N ILE A 41 -13.45 5.97 6.09
CA ILE A 41 -14.42 4.86 6.01
C ILE A 41 -15.83 5.40 5.72
N GLU A 42 -16.23 6.52 6.32
CA GLU A 42 -17.53 7.14 6.02
C GLU A 42 -17.57 7.72 4.59
N GLN A 43 -16.47 8.30 4.11
CA GLN A 43 -16.38 8.72 2.71
C GLN A 43 -16.52 7.53 1.75
N LEU A 44 -15.86 6.40 2.07
CA LEU A 44 -15.96 5.18 1.30
C LEU A 44 -17.40 4.65 1.25
N ARG A 45 -18.10 4.71 2.38
CA ARG A 45 -19.52 4.35 2.48
C ARG A 45 -20.39 5.20 1.53
N MET A 46 -20.17 6.51 1.47
CA MET A 46 -20.92 7.39 0.56
C MET A 46 -20.61 7.13 -0.91
N LEU A 47 -19.35 6.78 -1.24
CA LEU A 47 -18.95 6.51 -2.62
C LEU A 47 -19.49 5.17 -3.15
N LEU A 48 -19.74 4.21 -2.25
CA LEU A 48 -20.20 2.85 -2.57
C LEU A 48 -21.70 2.64 -2.33
N GLU A 49 -22.48 3.72 -2.24
CA GLU A 49 -23.92 3.66 -1.89
C GLU A 49 -24.72 2.73 -2.82
N LYS A 50 -24.42 2.78 -4.13
CA LYS A 50 -25.08 1.94 -5.14
C LYS A 50 -24.71 0.46 -5.01
N GLU A 51 -23.46 0.19 -4.67
CA GLU A 51 -22.95 -1.16 -4.45
C GLU A 51 -23.63 -1.78 -3.22
N PHE A 52 -23.85 -1.01 -2.15
CA PHE A 52 -24.62 -1.50 -0.99
C PHE A 52 -26.07 -1.85 -1.34
N GLU A 53 -26.74 -1.03 -2.16
CA GLU A 53 -28.09 -1.33 -2.66
C GLU A 53 -28.10 -2.63 -3.47
N GLN A 54 -27.13 -2.82 -4.36
CA GLN A 54 -26.98 -4.04 -5.15
C GLN A 54 -26.76 -5.29 -4.26
N HIS A 55 -25.99 -5.15 -3.19
CA HIS A 55 -25.75 -6.22 -2.22
C HIS A 55 -26.89 -6.37 -1.18
N HIS A 56 -27.97 -5.60 -1.29
CA HIS A 56 -29.12 -5.59 -0.37
C HIS A 56 -28.72 -5.32 1.09
N LEU A 57 -27.64 -4.55 1.27
CA LEU A 57 -27.15 -4.16 2.59
C LEU A 57 -27.96 -2.97 3.13
N PRO A 58 -28.05 -2.83 4.47
CA PRO A 58 -28.80 -1.73 5.06
C PRO A 58 -28.16 -0.38 4.70
N SER A 59 -28.98 0.68 4.73
CA SER A 59 -28.53 2.08 4.52
C SER A 59 -27.49 2.54 5.54
N LYS A 60 -27.13 1.74 6.56
CA LYS A 60 -25.99 1.96 7.46
C LYS A 60 -25.29 0.61 7.73
N PRO A 61 -24.43 0.13 6.82
CA PRO A 61 -23.73 -1.14 6.95
C PRO A 61 -22.62 -1.05 8.00
N GLU A 62 -22.17 -2.19 8.49
CA GLU A 62 -21.08 -2.23 9.46
C GLU A 62 -19.75 -1.86 8.80
N LYS A 63 -18.74 -1.51 9.61
CA LYS A 63 -17.41 -1.17 9.07
C LYS A 63 -16.75 -2.34 8.34
N ALA A 64 -17.02 -3.57 8.77
CA ALA A 64 -16.51 -4.76 8.08
C ALA A 64 -17.12 -4.85 6.67
N ASP A 65 -18.44 -4.77 6.57
CA ASP A 65 -19.17 -4.81 5.30
C ASP A 65 -18.72 -3.70 4.34
N ILE A 66 -18.53 -2.47 4.85
CA ILE A 66 -18.02 -1.34 4.03
C ILE A 66 -16.68 -1.71 3.39
N LEU A 67 -15.77 -2.30 4.16
CA LEU A 67 -14.44 -2.66 3.67
C LEU A 67 -14.49 -3.87 2.74
N GLU A 68 -15.34 -4.85 3.01
CA GLU A 68 -15.52 -6.03 2.16
C GLU A 68 -16.05 -5.64 0.78
N VAL A 69 -17.15 -4.88 0.73
CA VAL A 69 -17.73 -4.38 -0.53
C VAL A 69 -16.70 -3.54 -1.30
N ALA A 70 -15.95 -2.68 -0.62
CA ALA A 70 -14.91 -1.88 -1.25
C ALA A 70 -13.82 -2.72 -1.91
N VAL A 71 -13.36 -3.78 -1.24
CA VAL A 71 -12.35 -4.69 -1.79
C VAL A 71 -12.89 -5.41 -3.01
N SER A 72 -14.10 -5.97 -2.93
CA SER A 72 -14.75 -6.65 -4.05
C SER A 72 -14.95 -5.71 -5.25
N PHE A 73 -15.42 -4.48 -5.01
CA PHE A 73 -15.57 -3.46 -6.04
C PHE A 73 -14.26 -3.13 -6.75
N LEU A 74 -13.17 -2.92 -5.98
CA LEU A 74 -11.86 -2.61 -6.54
C LEU A 74 -11.30 -3.79 -7.35
N GLN A 75 -11.45 -5.03 -6.86
CA GLN A 75 -11.03 -6.22 -7.60
C GLN A 75 -11.75 -6.32 -8.94
N GLN A 76 -13.06 -6.11 -8.98
CA GLN A 76 -13.84 -6.11 -10.22
C GLN A 76 -13.40 -4.99 -11.16
N GLN A 77 -13.18 -3.79 -10.64
CA GLN A 77 -12.75 -2.64 -11.44
C GLN A 77 -11.35 -2.85 -12.02
N MET A 78 -10.43 -3.43 -11.25
CA MET A 78 -9.07 -3.73 -11.69
C MET A 78 -9.05 -4.82 -12.77
N ALA A 79 -9.82 -5.90 -12.61
CA ALA A 79 -9.96 -6.94 -13.64
C ALA A 79 -10.50 -6.35 -14.95
N SER A 80 -11.50 -5.47 -14.86
CA SER A 80 -12.08 -4.78 -16.02
C SER A 80 -11.08 -3.86 -16.71
N LYS A 81 -10.33 -3.05 -15.94
CA LYS A 81 -9.29 -2.16 -16.47
C LYS A 81 -8.14 -2.93 -17.09
N TYR A 82 -7.73 -4.05 -16.51
CA TYR A 82 -6.67 -4.88 -17.05
C TYR A 82 -7.04 -5.39 -18.44
N ALA A 83 -8.24 -5.97 -18.58
CA ALA A 83 -8.78 -6.45 -19.86
C ALA A 83 -8.84 -5.35 -20.93
N GLN A 84 -9.03 -4.09 -20.53
CA GLN A 84 -9.07 -2.94 -21.46
C GLN A 84 -7.69 -2.32 -21.73
N SER A 85 -6.74 -2.46 -20.81
CA SER A 85 -5.39 -1.85 -20.90
C SER A 85 -4.41 -2.67 -21.73
N SER A 86 -4.64 -3.98 -21.87
CA SER A 86 -3.86 -4.84 -22.75
C SER A 86 -4.28 -4.63 -24.19
N SER A 87 -3.58 -3.72 -24.90
CA SER A 87 -3.74 -3.59 -26.36
C SER A 87 -3.52 -4.96 -27.01
N PRO A 88 -4.44 -5.45 -27.86
CA PRO A 88 -4.29 -6.76 -28.51
C PRO A 88 -2.96 -6.88 -29.26
N ALA A 89 -2.51 -5.79 -29.91
CA ALA A 89 -1.23 -5.74 -30.61
C ALA A 89 -0.02 -5.78 -29.66
N TYR A 90 -0.14 -5.22 -28.45
CA TYR A 90 0.90 -5.33 -27.41
C TYR A 90 1.00 -6.77 -26.90
N MET A 91 -0.15 -7.42 -26.61
CA MET A 91 -0.19 -8.81 -26.16
C MET A 91 0.38 -9.75 -27.21
N GLU A 92 0.04 -9.53 -28.48
CA GLU A 92 0.60 -10.28 -29.61
C GLU A 92 2.12 -10.10 -29.71
N GLY A 93 2.61 -8.85 -29.71
CA GLY A 93 4.04 -8.55 -29.76
C GLY A 93 4.82 -9.12 -28.57
N HIS A 94 4.23 -9.08 -27.38
CA HIS A 94 4.79 -9.69 -26.17
C HIS A 94 4.88 -11.22 -26.31
N SER A 95 3.80 -11.87 -26.73
CA SER A 95 3.76 -13.32 -26.93
C SER A 95 4.80 -13.78 -27.96
N ARG A 96 4.98 -12.99 -29.03
CA ARG A 96 5.97 -13.26 -30.08
C ARG A 96 7.39 -13.13 -29.56
N CYS A 97 7.70 -12.04 -28.86
CA CYS A 97 9.01 -11.81 -28.25
C CYS A 97 9.38 -12.94 -27.27
N LEU A 98 8.42 -13.38 -26.45
CA LEU A 98 8.61 -14.45 -25.48
C LEU A 98 8.85 -15.80 -26.17
N GLN A 99 8.08 -16.12 -27.21
CA GLN A 99 8.29 -17.31 -28.03
C GLN A 99 9.67 -17.32 -28.70
N ASP A 100 10.07 -16.19 -29.29
CA ASP A 100 11.37 -16.04 -29.94
C ASP A 100 12.52 -16.19 -28.92
N SER A 101 12.34 -15.67 -27.69
CA SER A 101 13.30 -15.79 -26.60
C SER A 101 13.45 -17.25 -26.14
N GLN A 102 12.34 -17.96 -25.93
CA GLN A 102 12.36 -19.39 -25.59
C GLN A 102 13.04 -20.23 -26.67
N HIS A 103 12.73 -19.95 -27.94
CA HIS A 103 13.34 -20.65 -29.07
C HIS A 103 14.86 -20.40 -29.16
N PHE A 104 15.32 -19.16 -28.95
CA PHE A 104 16.74 -18.83 -28.93
C PHE A 104 17.49 -19.63 -27.87
N PHE A 105 16.94 -19.73 -26.65
CA PHE A 105 17.56 -20.51 -25.58
C PHE A 105 17.51 -22.02 -25.81
N SER A 106 16.43 -22.54 -26.41
CA SER A 106 16.35 -23.96 -26.77
C SER A 106 17.38 -24.37 -27.83
N LEU A 107 17.83 -23.44 -28.68
CA LEU A 107 18.88 -23.68 -29.67
C LEU A 107 20.29 -23.62 -29.07
N GLN A 108 20.48 -22.93 -27.94
CA GLN A 108 21.74 -22.91 -27.19
C GLN A 108 21.90 -24.22 -26.39
N LYS A 109 22.43 -25.27 -27.01
CA LYS A 109 22.75 -26.57 -26.35
C LYS A 109 23.85 -26.52 -25.27
N HIS A 110 24.43 -25.35 -24.97
CA HIS A 110 25.64 -25.23 -24.12
C HIS A 110 25.56 -24.20 -22.98
N SER A 111 24.41 -23.60 -22.70
CA SER A 111 24.25 -22.83 -21.46
C SER A 111 23.25 -23.56 -20.57
N GLU A 112 23.71 -24.01 -19.40
CA GLU A 112 22.85 -24.49 -18.32
C GLU A 112 22.03 -23.31 -17.80
N LEU A 113 21.02 -22.89 -18.55
CA LEU A 113 20.03 -21.96 -18.05
C LEU A 113 19.19 -22.72 -17.03
N PRO A 114 19.02 -22.19 -15.81
CA PRO A 114 18.22 -22.85 -14.80
C PRO A 114 16.82 -23.10 -15.37
N GLU A 115 16.36 -24.34 -15.33
CA GLU A 115 15.02 -24.78 -15.79
C GLU A 115 13.90 -23.90 -15.21
N LYS A 116 14.15 -23.34 -14.01
CA LYS A 116 13.34 -22.33 -13.31
C LYS A 116 13.11 -21.05 -14.12
N LEU A 117 14.10 -20.60 -14.89
CA LEU A 117 13.99 -19.41 -15.75
C LEU A 117 13.02 -19.66 -16.91
N LEU A 118 13.06 -20.86 -17.51
CA LEU A 118 12.12 -21.25 -18.57
C LEU A 118 10.68 -21.35 -18.05
N GLN A 119 10.51 -21.87 -16.82
CA GLN A 119 9.21 -21.94 -16.14
C GLN A 119 8.61 -20.54 -15.91
N ASN A 120 9.43 -19.55 -15.52
CA ASN A 120 8.97 -18.18 -15.26
C ASN A 120 8.33 -17.50 -16.49
N PHE A 121 8.78 -17.83 -17.71
CA PHE A 121 8.18 -17.29 -18.93
C PHE A 121 6.78 -17.84 -19.22
N HIS A 122 6.45 -19.04 -18.72
CA HIS A 122 5.11 -19.62 -18.87
C HIS A 122 4.10 -19.00 -17.90
N ASP A 123 4.53 -18.63 -16.69
CA ASP A 123 3.66 -18.06 -15.66
C ASP A 123 3.29 -16.60 -15.94
N ASP A 124 4.13 -15.84 -16.66
CA ASP A 124 3.92 -14.42 -16.92
C ASP A 124 2.72 -14.14 -17.87
N VAL A 125 2.25 -15.16 -18.61
CA VAL A 125 1.10 -15.02 -19.51
C VAL A 125 -0.25 -15.27 -18.80
N THR A 126 -0.24 -15.95 -17.64
CA THR A 126 -1.49 -16.25 -16.89
C THR A 126 -1.52 -15.58 -15.51
N ALA A 127 -0.38 -15.17 -14.98
CA ALA A 127 -0.29 -14.38 -13.77
C ALA A 127 1.03 -13.60 -13.77
N CYS A 128 1.09 -12.45 -14.45
CA CYS A 128 2.11 -11.46 -14.11
C CYS A 128 1.98 -11.18 -12.60
N PRO A 129 3.03 -11.41 -11.79
CA PRO A 129 2.95 -11.11 -10.38
C PRO A 129 2.75 -9.60 -10.26
N SER A 130 1.73 -9.22 -9.50
CA SER A 130 1.52 -7.89 -8.92
C SER A 130 2.78 -7.01 -8.94
N VAL A 131 3.02 -6.30 -10.04
CA VAL A 131 3.58 -4.95 -9.98
C VAL A 131 2.41 -4.06 -9.61
N SER A 132 2.01 -4.19 -8.34
CA SER A 132 1.31 -3.13 -7.64
C SER A 132 2.04 -1.82 -7.98
N PRO A 133 1.36 -0.77 -8.45
CA PRO A 133 2.00 0.50 -8.78
C PRO A 133 2.58 1.23 -7.54
N PHE A 134 2.65 0.57 -6.39
CA PHE A 134 3.14 1.13 -5.13
C PHE A 134 4.66 1.06 -4.92
N TYR A 135 5.44 0.47 -5.85
CA TYR A 135 6.89 0.50 -5.79
C TYR A 135 7.53 0.95 -7.11
N GLN A 136 7.08 2.09 -7.63
CA GLN A 136 8.00 2.92 -8.42
C GLN A 136 8.90 3.65 -7.43
N ASN A 137 10.16 3.23 -7.38
CA ASN A 137 11.22 3.98 -6.70
C ASN A 137 11.37 5.32 -7.46
N PRO A 138 11.07 6.49 -6.86
CA PRO A 138 11.14 7.74 -7.60
C PRO A 138 12.61 8.07 -7.84
N ALA A 139 13.01 8.03 -9.12
CA ALA A 139 14.17 8.78 -9.58
C ALA A 139 14.01 10.22 -9.10
N LYS A 140 14.99 10.71 -8.34
CA LYS A 140 15.02 12.04 -7.74
C LYS A 140 14.83 13.09 -8.84
N CYS A 141 13.68 13.74 -8.86
CA CYS A 141 13.51 15.02 -9.55
C CYS A 141 13.11 16.07 -8.51
N THR A 142 13.83 17.18 -8.55
CA THR A 142 13.99 18.16 -7.49
C THR A 142 12.89 19.24 -7.56
N THR A 143 12.24 19.49 -6.40
CA THR A 143 11.48 20.71 -5.96
C THR A 143 10.15 21.10 -6.65
N PRO A 144 9.27 21.92 -6.02
CA PRO A 144 9.00 22.11 -4.58
C PRO A 144 7.49 21.97 -4.20
N GLU A 145 7.27 21.73 -2.91
CA GLU A 145 6.11 22.18 -2.11
C GLU A 145 4.73 21.49 -2.16
N ALA A 146 4.15 21.44 -0.96
CA ALA A 146 2.78 21.11 -0.54
C ALA A 146 2.35 19.62 -0.46
N ASN A 147 2.39 19.12 0.77
CA ASN A 147 1.50 18.08 1.33
C ASN A 147 1.58 16.65 0.79
N LYS A 148 2.80 16.12 0.60
CA LYS A 148 3.01 14.67 0.73
C LYS A 148 3.30 14.36 2.19
N VAL A 149 2.26 14.23 3.01
CA VAL A 149 2.39 13.54 4.30
C VAL A 149 2.67 12.08 3.96
N LEU A 150 3.94 11.77 3.73
CA LEU A 150 4.46 10.42 3.64
C LEU A 150 3.97 9.74 4.91
N TRP A 151 3.06 8.78 4.74
CA TRP A 151 2.62 7.93 5.83
C TRP A 151 3.87 7.34 6.48
N ARG A 152 4.17 7.77 7.70
CA ARG A 152 5.21 7.15 8.52
C ARG A 152 4.52 6.07 9.36
N PRO A 153 5.00 4.82 9.33
CA PRO A 153 4.65 3.86 10.36
C PRO A 153 5.12 4.42 11.70
N TRP A 154 4.21 4.51 12.66
CA TRP A 154 4.55 4.72 14.08
C TRP A 154 4.78 3.37 14.73
#